data_AF-A0A3C0AU22-F1
#
_entry.id   AF-A0A3C0AU22-F1
#
_cell.length_a   1.000
_cell.length_b   1.000
_cell.length_c   1.000
_cell.angle_alpha   90.00
_cell.angle_beta   90.00
_cell.angle_gamma   90.00
#
_symmetry.space_group_name_H-M   'P 1'
#
loop_
_entity.id
_entity.type
_entity.pdbx_description
1 polymer ?
#
loop_
_entity_poly.entity_id
_entity_poly.type
_entity_poly.pdbx_seq_one_letter_code
_entity_poly.pdbx_strand_id
1 'polypeptide(L)' 'MTESLQIDPPDEFNQQLVNQVHPPGWINPQPERRYNLVVIGAGTAGLVTAAGAAGA' A
#
# COMPACT_ATOMS: atom_id res chain seq x y z
N MET A 1 -6.15 -13.31 10.98
CA MET A 1 -5.37 -12.82 12.12
C MET A 1 -4.57 -11.65 11.59
N THR A 2 -4.96 -10.41 11.90
CA THR A 2 -4.19 -9.24 11.46
C THR A 2 -3.11 -9.02 12.51
N GLU A 3 -1.94 -9.58 12.24
CA GLU A 3 -0.76 -9.39 13.08
C GLU A 3 -0.34 -7.91 12.94
N SER A 4 -0.22 -7.20 14.06
CA SER A 4 0.36 -5.86 14.06
C SER A 4 1.83 -5.98 13.66
N LEU A 5 2.17 -5.50 12.47
CA LEU A 5 3.53 -5.54 11.95
C LEU A 5 4.43 -4.65 12.83
N GLN A 6 5.27 -5.26 13.66
CA GLN A 6 6.27 -4.54 14.45
C GLN A 6 7.62 -4.64 13.74
N ILE A 7 8.21 -3.47 13.45
CA ILE A 7 9.54 -3.36 12.84
C ILE A 7 10.50 -2.91 13.93
N ASP A 8 11.57 -3.66 14.13
CA ASP A 8 12.63 -3.30 15.07
C ASP A 8 13.71 -2.43 14.39
N PRO A 9 14.26 -1.41 15.09
CA PRO A 9 13.86 -0.98 16.44
C PRO A 9 12.48 -0.28 16.43
N PRO A 10 11.69 -0.36 17.52
CA PRO A 10 10.34 0.21 17.58
C PRO A 10 10.38 1.73 17.86
N ASP A 11 11.17 2.46 17.09
CA ASP A 11 11.26 3.92 17.17
C ASP A 11 10.09 4.62 16.45
N GLU A 12 10.02 5.94 16.59
CA GLU A 12 8.95 6.75 16.01
C GLU A 12 8.91 6.69 14.47
N PHE A 13 10.06 6.53 13.81
CA PHE A 13 10.15 6.49 12.36
C PHE A 13 9.59 5.18 11.80
N ASN A 14 9.92 4.05 12.42
CA ASN A 14 9.38 2.75 12.05
C ASN A 14 7.88 2.64 12.37
N GLN A 15 7.43 3.21 13.49
CA GLN A 15 5.99 3.30 13.78
C GLN A 15 5.24 4.13 12.73
N GLN A 16 5.80 5.28 12.34
CA GLN A 16 5.24 6.12 11.26
C GLN A 16 5.21 5.38 9.93
N LEU A 17 6.29 4.68 9.57
CA LEU A 17 6.35 3.88 8.36
C LEU A 17 5.23 2.84 8.33
N VAL A 18 5.10 2.01 9.37
CA VAL A 18 4.05 1.00 9.47
C VAL A 18 2.66 1.63 9.34
N ASN A 19 2.41 2.74 10.05
CA ASN A 19 1.12 3.42 9.96
C ASN A 19 0.79 3.95 8.55
N GLN A 20 1.80 4.28 7.74
CA GLN A 20 1.61 4.75 6.36
C GLN A 20 1.48 3.61 5.34
N VAL A 21 2.23 2.51 5.51
CA VAL A 21 2.37 1.47 4.47
C VAL A 21 1.64 0.17 4.80
N HIS A 22 1.42 -0.11 6.08
CA HIS A 22 0.71 -1.30 6.55
C HIS A 22 -0.07 -0.96 7.83
N PRO A 23 -1.06 -0.04 7.74
CA PRO A 23 -1.79 0.40 8.91
C PRO A 23 -2.45 -0.80 9.61
N PRO A 24 -2.50 -0.79 10.95
CA PRO A 24 -3.16 -1.84 11.71
C PRO A 24 -4.59 -2.07 11.20
N GLY A 25 -4.94 -3.32 10.93
CA GLY A 25 -6.26 -3.68 10.40
C GLY A 25 -6.40 -3.62 8.88
N TRP A 26 -5.33 -3.26 8.13
CA TRP A 26 -5.37 -3.35 6.66
C TRP A 26 -5.66 -4.79 6.21
N ILE A 27 -6.60 -4.95 5.28
CA ILE A 27 -6.96 -6.21 4.64
C ILE A 27 -6.75 -6.04 3.15
N ASN A 28 -5.88 -6.88 2.56
CA ASN A 28 -5.69 -6.87 1.12
C ASN A 28 -7.04 -7.15 0.42
N PRO A 29 -7.50 -6.26 -0.48
CA PRO A 29 -8.75 -6.46 -1.18
C PRO A 29 -8.67 -7.70 -2.07
N GLN A 30 -9.81 -8.36 -2.30
CA GLN A 30 -9.89 -9.40 -3.32
C GLN A 30 -9.76 -8.74 -4.70
N PRO A 31 -8.86 -9.22 -5.56
CA PRO A 31 -8.71 -8.63 -6.89
C PRO A 31 -9.95 -8.87 -7.74
N GLU A 32 -10.34 -7.86 -8.50
CA GLU A 32 -11.41 -7.95 -9.48
C GLU A 32 -10.99 -8.82 -10.66
N ARG A 33 -11.97 -9.42 -11.34
CA ARG A 33 -11.69 -10.27 -12.51
C ARG A 33 -11.07 -9.51 -13.68
N ARG A 34 -11.35 -8.21 -13.81
CA ARG A 34 -10.89 -7.35 -14.92
C ARG A 34 -10.63 -5.93 -14.41
N TYR A 35 -9.61 -5.31 -14.99
CA TYR A 35 -9.24 -3.92 -14.74
C TYR A 35 -9.13 -3.18 -16.07
N ASN A 36 -9.49 -1.90 -16.08
CA ASN A 36 -9.24 -1.03 -17.24
C ASN A 36 -7.74 -0.79 -17.45
N LEU A 37 -6.98 -0.73 -16.34
CA LEU A 37 -5.54 -0.61 -16.31
C LEU A 37 -4.99 -1.41 -15.12
N VAL A 38 -3.91 -2.15 -15.34
CA VAL A 38 -3.11 -2.75 -14.27
C VAL A 38 -1.71 -2.15 -14.36
N VAL A 39 -1.23 -1.59 -13.25
CA VAL A 39 0.14 -1.09 -13.14
C VAL A 39 0.99 -2.15 -12.45
N ILE A 40 2.05 -2.61 -13.11
CA ILE A 40 3.02 -3.56 -12.55
C ILE A 40 4.27 -2.80 -12.14
N GLY A 41 4.49 -2.71 -10.82
CA GLY A 41 5.58 -1.96 -10.19
C GLY A 41 5.08 -0.72 -9.45
N ALA A 42 5.20 -0.72 -8.11
CA ALA A 42 4.75 0.35 -7.23
C ALA A 42 5.85 1.40 -6.92
N GLY A 43 6.75 1.64 -7.88
CA GLY A 43 7.68 2.76 -7.80
C GLY A 43 6.99 4.09 -8.12
N THR A 44 7.71 5.21 -8.00
CA THR A 44 7.17 6.57 -8.22
C THR A 44 6.37 6.71 -9.52
N ALA A 45 6.94 6.26 -10.64
CA ALA A 45 6.27 6.33 -11.93
C ALA A 45 4.97 5.50 -11.96
N GLY A 46 4.98 4.29 -11.38
CA GLY A 46 3.81 3.42 -11.34
C GLY A 46 2.67 4.02 -10.51
N LEU A 47 2.98 4.56 -9.32
CA LEU A 47 1.97 5.19 -8.47
C LEU A 47 1.35 6.44 -9.13
N VAL A 48 2.17 7.28 -9.76
CA VAL A 48 1.69 8.45 -10.51
C VAL A 48 0.83 8.03 -11.69
N THR A 49 1.23 6.99 -12.45
CA THR A 49 0.41 6.44 -13.54
C THR A 49 -0.93 5.93 -13.02
N ALA A 50 -0.97 5.20 -11.90
CA ALA A 50 -2.21 4.71 -11.31
C ALA A 50 -3.14 5.85 -10.90
N ALA A 51 -2.62 6.88 -10.22
CA ALA A 51 -3.40 8.05 -9.81
C ALA A 51 -3.94 8.84 -11.01
N GLY A 52 -3.11 9.11 -12.01
CA GLY A 52 -3.52 9.81 -13.22
C GLY A 52 -4.57 9.03 -14.02
N ALA A 53 -4.44 7.71 -14.12
CA ALA A 53 -5.43 6.86 -14.80
C ALA A 53 -6.76 6.75 -14.05
N ALA A 54 -6.75 6.89 -12.73
CA ALA A 54 -7.96 6.94 -11.91
C ALA A 54 -8.74 8.25 -12.07
N GLY A 55 -8.20 9.24 -12.80
CA GLY A 55 -8.84 10.52 -13.10
C GLY A 55 -8.29 11.70 -12.31
N ALA A 56 -7.35 11.45 -11.38
CA ALA A 56 -6.81 12.41 -10.40
C ALA A 56 -7.89 13.16 -9.58
#